data_AF-A0A895XTA1-F1
#
_entry.id   AF-A0A895XTA1-F1
#
_cell.length_a   1.000
_cell.length_b   1.000
_cell.length_c   1.000
_cell.angle_alpha   90.00
_cell.angle_beta   90.00
_cell.angle_gamma   90.00
#
_symmetry.space_group_name_H-M   'P 1'
#
loop_
_entity.id
_entity.type
_entity.pdbx_description
1 polymer ?
#
loop_
_entity_poly.entity_id
_entity_poly.type
_entity_poly.pdbx_seq_one_letter_code
_entity_poly.pdbx_strand_id
1 'polypeptide(L)'
;MSESIEVSCEQLAQLAESLRQTADLTESTLSYLEDADPDWTMWGVPGALFASIYFPGTTIIRDMIGQLPESLTASADRIANEAEEIEANEADIARAFDQLGDATEVADSYQPPPG
;
A
#
# COMPACT_ATOMS: atom_id res chain seq x y z
N MET A 1 15.75 24.56 6.27
CA MET A 1 14.54 24.30 7.07
C MET A 1 13.83 23.19 6.34
N SER A 2 13.97 21.95 6.81
CA SER A 2 13.21 20.83 6.26
C SER A 2 11.79 20.98 6.79
N GLU A 3 10.86 21.25 5.88
CA GLU A 3 9.43 21.20 6.15
C GLU A 3 9.11 19.74 6.50
N SER A 4 8.89 19.46 7.77
CA SER A 4 8.44 18.14 8.21
C SER A 4 7.04 17.96 7.66
N ILE A 5 6.92 17.16 6.59
CA ILE A 5 5.63 16.72 6.09
C ILE A 5 5.06 15.82 7.19
N GLU A 6 4.18 16.37 8.02
CA GLU A 6 3.35 15.59 8.94
C GLU A 6 2.34 14.82 8.09
N VAL A 7 2.61 13.53 7.87
CA VAL A 7 1.67 12.61 7.23
C VAL A 7 0.89 11.92 8.36
N SER A 8 -0.44 12.00 8.33
CA SER A 8 -1.28 11.32 9.32
C SER A 8 -1.48 9.83 9.00
N CYS A 9 -1.81 9.01 10.00
CA CYS A 9 -2.16 7.59 9.79
C CYS A 9 -3.32 7.41 8.81
N GLU A 10 -4.30 8.32 8.83
CA GLU A 10 -5.39 8.34 7.86
C GLU A 10 -4.90 8.56 6.41
N GLN A 11 -3.92 9.45 6.21
CA GLN A 11 -3.32 9.68 4.89
C GLN A 11 -2.51 8.47 4.41
N LEU A 12 -1.80 7.79 5.32
CA LEU A 12 -1.09 6.55 5.02
C LEU A 12 -2.06 5.44 4.62
N ALA A 13 -3.16 5.27 5.37
CA ALA A 13 -4.20 4.29 5.05
C ALA A 13 -4.85 4.59 3.68
N GLN A 14 -5.14 5.85 3.38
CA GLN A 14 -5.69 6.26 2.09
C GLN A 14 -4.71 6.02 0.93
N LEU A 15 -3.41 6.24 1.16
CA LEU A 15 -2.36 5.93 0.18
C LEU A 15 -2.27 4.42 -0.08
N ALA A 16 -2.25 3.60 0.97
CA ALA A 16 -2.23 2.14 0.84
C ALA A 16 -3.44 1.63 0.04
N GLU A 17 -4.63 2.16 0.32
CA GLU A 17 -5.86 1.81 -0.41
C GLU A 17 -5.78 2.23 -1.89
N SER A 18 -5.29 3.44 -2.17
CA SER A 18 -5.08 3.92 -3.54
C SER A 18 -4.10 3.02 -4.33
N LEU A 19 -3.04 2.54 -3.68
CA LEU A 19 -2.10 1.60 -4.27
C LEU A 19 -2.75 0.25 -4.58
N ARG A 20 -3.61 -0.26 -3.70
CA ARG A 20 -4.38 -1.50 -3.94
C ARG A 20 -5.33 -1.36 -5.12
N GLN A 21 -6.08 -0.26 -5.19
CA GLN A 21 -6.97 0.01 -6.32
C GLN A 21 -6.20 0.13 -7.65
N THR A 22 -5.00 0.68 -7.60
CA THR A 22 -4.12 0.75 -8.78
C THR A 22 -3.61 -0.65 -9.19
N ALA A 23 -3.31 -1.52 -8.23
CA ALA A 23 -3.00 -2.92 -8.47
C ALA A 23 -4.18 -3.63 -9.18
N ASP A 24 -5.39 -3.52 -8.64
CA ASP A 24 -6.60 -4.14 -9.21
C ASP A 24 -6.87 -3.65 -10.65
N LEU A 25 -6.72 -2.33 -10.90
CA LEU A 25 -6.86 -1.76 -12.23
C LEU A 25 -5.82 -2.31 -13.21
N THR A 26 -4.59 -2.53 -12.71
CA THR A 26 -3.50 -3.09 -13.51
C THR A 26 -3.76 -4.54 -13.87
N GLU A 27 -4.25 -5.36 -12.94
CA GLU A 27 -4.69 -6.74 -13.22
C GLU A 27 -5.83 -6.79 -14.23
N SER A 28 -6.84 -5.92 -14.08
CA SER A 28 -7.92 -5.81 -15.06
C SER A 28 -7.40 -5.42 -16.44
N THR A 29 -6.38 -4.56 -16.51
CA THR A 29 -5.77 -4.15 -17.78
C THR A 29 -4.99 -5.30 -18.42
N LEU A 30 -4.27 -6.09 -17.63
CA LEU A 30 -3.55 -7.27 -18.12
C LEU A 30 -4.52 -8.31 -18.70
N SER A 31 -5.61 -8.58 -17.99
CA SER A 31 -6.67 -9.48 -18.48
C SER A 31 -7.27 -8.97 -19.80
N TYR A 32 -7.57 -7.66 -19.89
CA TYR A 32 -8.06 -7.08 -21.13
C TYR A 32 -7.04 -7.19 -22.28
N LEU A 33 -5.74 -7.00 -22.01
CA LEU A 33 -4.69 -7.17 -23.01
C LEU A 33 -4.56 -8.64 -23.47
N GLU A 34 -4.84 -9.61 -22.60
CA GLU A 34 -4.87 -11.04 -22.92
C GLU A 34 -6.03 -11.36 -23.86
N ASP A 35 -7.22 -10.85 -23.54
CA ASP A 35 -8.43 -11.05 -24.36
C ASP A 35 -8.37 -10.31 -25.70
N ALA A 36 -7.63 -9.20 -25.77
CA ALA A 36 -7.46 -8.41 -26.98
C ALA A 36 -6.38 -8.94 -27.92
N ASP A 37 -5.63 -9.98 -27.55
CA ASP A 37 -4.57 -10.53 -28.41
C ASP A 37 -5.18 -11.03 -29.74
N PRO A 38 -4.64 -10.61 -30.90
CA PRO A 38 -5.20 -10.95 -32.20
C PRO A 38 -5.00 -12.43 -32.51
N ASP A 39 -6.06 -13.10 -32.97
CA ASP A 39 -5.95 -14.43 -33.58
C ASP A 39 -5.31 -14.32 -34.97
N TRP A 40 -3.99 -14.31 -34.98
CA TRP A 40 -3.18 -14.23 -36.19
C TRP A 40 -3.42 -15.42 -37.13
N THR A 41 -3.92 -16.55 -36.63
CA THR A 41 -4.17 -17.75 -37.45
C THR A 41 -5.34 -17.54 -38.42
N MET A 42 -6.30 -16.67 -38.07
CA MET A 42 -7.38 -16.28 -38.97
C MET A 42 -6.90 -15.52 -40.21
N TRP A 43 -5.69 -14.94 -40.19
CA TRP A 43 -5.16 -14.08 -41.25
C TRP A 43 -4.15 -14.79 -42.16
N GLY A 44 -3.87 -16.07 -41.91
CA GLY A 44 -2.97 -16.89 -42.74
C GLY A 44 -1.52 -16.40 -42.75
N VAL A 45 -0.86 -16.48 -43.92
CA VAL A 45 0.58 -16.15 -44.07
C VAL A 45 0.93 -14.70 -43.68
N PRO A 46 0.15 -13.66 -44.07
CA PRO A 46 0.35 -12.32 -43.55
C PRO A 46 0.28 -12.26 -42.02
N GLY A 47 -0.71 -12.94 -41.42
CA GLY A 47 -0.85 -13.04 -39.95
C GLY A 47 0.39 -13.62 -39.29
N ALA A 48 0.96 -14.70 -39.84
CA ALA A 48 2.16 -15.33 -39.30
C ALA A 48 3.41 -14.41 -39.32
N LEU A 49 3.56 -13.58 -40.36
CA LEU A 49 4.67 -12.64 -40.47
C LEU A 49 4.55 -11.49 -39.48
N PHE A 50 3.34 -11.02 -39.19
CA PHE A 50 3.12 -9.97 -38.19
C PHE A 50 3.14 -10.52 -36.77
N ALA A 51 2.66 -11.74 -36.55
CA ALA A 51 2.68 -12.43 -35.25
C ALA A 51 4.11 -12.51 -34.68
N SER A 52 5.10 -12.83 -35.51
CA SER A 52 6.50 -12.94 -35.08
C SER A 52 7.12 -11.62 -34.60
N ILE A 53 6.53 -10.47 -34.96
CA ILE A 53 6.94 -9.15 -34.49
C ILE A 53 6.06 -8.69 -33.32
N TYR A 54 4.75 -8.94 -33.41
CA TYR A 54 3.75 -8.50 -32.43
C TYR A 54 3.93 -9.20 -31.08
N PHE A 55 3.90 -10.54 -31.05
CA PHE A 55 3.87 -11.29 -29.79
C PHE A 55 5.10 -11.08 -28.91
N PRO A 56 6.34 -11.06 -29.43
CA PRO A 56 7.49 -10.77 -28.58
C PRO A 56 7.42 -9.39 -27.92
N GLY A 57 6.92 -8.39 -28.65
CA GLY A 57 6.74 -7.04 -28.12
C GLY A 57 5.65 -6.99 -27.04
N THR A 58 4.51 -7.63 -27.27
CA THR A 58 3.43 -7.66 -26.29
C THR A 58 3.77 -8.50 -25.07
N THR A 59 4.52 -9.59 -25.20
CA THR A 59 5.02 -10.37 -24.06
C THR A 59 5.91 -9.52 -23.15
N ILE A 60 6.85 -8.74 -23.70
CA ILE A 60 7.71 -7.87 -22.88
C ILE A 60 6.88 -6.85 -22.10
N ILE A 61 5.89 -6.23 -22.76
CA ILE A 61 5.02 -5.24 -22.10
C ILE A 61 4.16 -5.91 -21.03
N ARG A 62 3.59 -7.09 -21.33
CA ARG A 62 2.77 -7.88 -20.40
C ARG A 62 3.58 -8.31 -19.18
N ASP A 63 4.82 -8.76 -19.36
CA ASP A 63 5.70 -9.14 -18.25
C ASP A 63 6.07 -7.93 -17.37
N MET A 64 6.36 -6.76 -17.99
CA MET A 64 6.65 -5.53 -17.24
C MET A 64 5.46 -5.06 -16.42
N ILE A 65 4.27 -5.06 -17.02
CA ILE A 65 3.03 -4.65 -16.34
C ILE A 65 2.61 -5.71 -15.31
N GLY A 66 2.84 -6.99 -15.59
CA GLY A 66 2.52 -8.13 -14.73
C GLY A 66 3.19 -8.12 -13.35
N GLN A 67 4.33 -7.44 -13.22
CA GLN A 67 5.03 -7.30 -11.94
C GLN A 67 4.52 -6.14 -11.09
N LEU A 68 3.75 -5.21 -11.68
CA LEU A 68 3.29 -4.01 -10.99
C LEU A 68 2.25 -4.32 -9.90
N PRO A 69 1.23 -5.18 -10.10
CA PRO A 69 0.24 -5.47 -9.06
C PRO A 69 0.87 -5.99 -7.76
N GLU A 70 1.81 -6.94 -7.88
CA GLU A 70 2.52 -7.49 -6.72
C GLU A 70 3.33 -6.41 -6.00
N SER A 71 4.08 -5.59 -6.75
CA SER A 71 4.89 -4.53 -6.16
C SER A 71 4.03 -3.44 -5.50
N LEU A 72 2.89 -3.09 -6.09
CA LEU A 72 1.95 -2.11 -5.54
C LEU A 72 1.29 -2.64 -4.27
N THR A 73 0.85 -3.90 -4.28
CA THR A 73 0.25 -4.56 -3.12
C THR A 73 1.26 -4.66 -1.97
N ALA A 74 2.50 -5.09 -2.25
CA ALA A 74 3.55 -5.15 -1.24
C ALA A 74 3.88 -3.77 -0.65
N SER A 75 3.81 -2.71 -1.46
CA SER A 75 4.00 -1.33 -0.99
C SER A 75 2.83 -0.87 -0.12
N ALA A 76 1.59 -1.17 -0.52
CA ALA A 76 0.39 -0.88 0.25
C ALA A 76 0.42 -1.56 1.62
N ASP A 77 0.80 -2.84 1.68
CA ASP A 77 0.88 -3.60 2.92
C ASP A 77 1.93 -3.03 3.88
N ARG A 78 3.09 -2.60 3.36
CA ARG A 78 4.12 -1.94 4.18
C ARG A 78 3.60 -0.64 4.79
N ILE A 79 2.94 0.20 3.99
CA ILE A 79 2.39 1.46 4.46
C ILE A 79 1.29 1.23 5.51
N ALA A 80 0.42 0.25 5.28
CA ALA A 80 -0.62 -0.11 6.23
C ALA A 80 -0.04 -0.60 7.56
N ASN A 81 0.97 -1.47 7.53
CA ASN A 81 1.64 -1.96 8.74
C ASN A 81 2.33 -0.82 9.50
N GLU A 82 3.01 0.09 8.82
CA GLU A 82 3.64 1.25 9.46
C GLU A 82 2.60 2.17 10.12
N ALA A 83 1.45 2.39 9.48
CA ALA A 83 0.36 3.18 10.05
C ALA A 83 -0.21 2.52 11.32
N GLU A 84 -0.43 1.20 11.30
CA GLU A 84 -0.88 0.45 12.48
C GLU A 84 0.13 0.50 13.64
N GLU A 85 1.44 0.40 13.34
CA GLU A 85 2.50 0.51 14.35
C GLU A 85 2.54 1.90 14.99
N ILE A 86 2.32 2.97 14.21
CA ILE A 86 2.26 4.34 14.71
C ILE A 86 1.05 4.50 15.63
N GLU A 87 -0.14 4.08 15.20
CA GLU A 87 -1.36 4.17 16.03
C GLU A 87 -1.22 3.38 17.34
N ALA A 88 -0.63 2.19 17.30
CA ALA A 88 -0.38 1.38 18.49
C ALA A 88 0.58 2.09 19.46
N ASN A 89 1.67 2.67 18.94
CA ASN A 89 2.62 3.44 19.74
C ASN A 89 1.97 4.68 20.36
N GLU A 90 1.16 5.42 19.61
CA GLU A 90 0.43 6.58 20.13
C GLU A 90 -0.53 6.19 21.25
N ALA A 91 -1.26 5.07 21.10
CA ALA A 91 -2.15 4.56 22.12
C ALA A 91 -1.41 4.11 23.39
N ASP A 92 -0.25 3.49 23.25
CA ASP A 92 0.60 3.07 24.39
C ASP A 92 1.20 4.29 25.12
N ILE A 93 1.64 5.31 24.38
CA ILE A 93 2.13 6.57 24.95
C ILE A 93 1.00 7.29 25.69
N ALA A 94 -0.19 7.38 25.10
CA ALA A 94 -1.35 7.99 25.75
C ALA A 94 -1.71 7.29 27.07
N ARG A 95 -1.71 5.95 27.08
CA ARG A 95 -1.91 5.14 28.29
C ARG A 95 -0.83 5.40 29.35
N ALA A 96 0.43 5.52 28.95
CA ALA A 96 1.53 5.80 29.88
C ALA A 96 1.40 7.20 30.49
N PHE A 97 0.99 8.20 29.70
CA PHE A 97 0.73 9.55 30.20
C PHE A 97 -0.45 9.62 31.17
N ASP A 98 -1.54 8.91 30.88
CA ASP A 98 -2.72 8.83 31.76
C ASP A 98 -2.36 8.24 33.13
N GLN A 99 -1.59 7.14 33.14
CA GLN A 99 -1.08 6.52 34.37
C GLN A 99 -0.15 7.44 35.17
N LEU A 100 0.68 8.23 34.48
CA LEU A 100 1.54 9.23 35.11
C LEU A 100 0.72 10.35 35.76
N GLY A 101 -0.31 10.84 35.07
CA GLY A 101 -1.25 11.83 35.58
C GLY A 101 -1.96 11.37 36.85
N ASP A 102 -2.54 10.17 36.81
CA ASP A 102 -3.20 9.54 37.96
C ASP A 102 -2.23 9.36 39.15
N ALA A 103 -1.00 8.90 38.89
CA ALA A 103 0.01 8.72 39.92
C ALA A 103 0.42 10.05 40.59
N THR A 104 0.51 11.14 39.82
CA THR A 104 0.79 12.47 40.37
C THR A 104 -0.37 13.02 41.20
N GLU A 105 -1.62 12.79 40.80
CA GLU A 105 -2.79 13.23 41.58
C GLU A 105 -2.90 12.48 42.91
N VAL A 106 -2.60 11.17 42.93
CA VAL A 106 -2.53 10.37 44.15
C VAL A 106 -1.43 10.86 45.09
N ALA A 107 -0.25 11.21 44.55
CA ALA A 107 0.86 11.73 45.35
C ALA A 107 0.54 13.08 46.00
N ASP A 108 -0.20 13.96 45.32
CA ASP A 108 -0.59 15.28 45.85
C ASP A 108 -1.70 15.17 46.92
N SER A 109 -2.49 14.08 46.89
CA SER A 109 -3.50 13.78 47.90
C SER A 109 -2.96 13.12 49.18
N TYR A 110 -1.67 12.77 49.23
CA TYR A 110 -1.06 12.09 50.37
C TYR A 110 -0.82 13.05 51.54
N GLN A 111 -1.59 12.89 52.62
CA GLN A 111 -1.41 13.63 53.86
C GLN A 111 -0.63 12.78 54.88
N PRO A 112 0.56 13.21 55.33
CA PRO A 112 1.39 12.41 56.23
C PRO A 112 0.68 12.19 57.58
N PRO A 113 0.89 11.03 58.23
CA PRO A 113 0.21 10.70 59.48
C PRO A 113 0.54 11.74 60.58
N PRO A 114 -0.42 12.10 61.44
CA PRO A 114 -0.17 13.03 62.54
C PRO A 114 0.83 12.39 63.52
N GLY A 115 1.96 13.08 63.70
CA GLY A 115 2.98 12.74 64.70
C GLY A 115 2.61 13.15 66.12
#